data_AF-A0A8X9A887-F1
#
_entry.id   AF-A0A8X9A887-F1
#
_cell.length_a   1.000
_cell.length_b   1.000
_cell.length_c   1.000
_cell.angle_alpha   90.00
_cell.angle_beta   90.00
_cell.angle_gamma   90.00
#
_symmetry.space_group_name_H-M   'P 1'
#
loop_
_entity.id
_entity.type
_entity.pdbx_description
1 polymer ?
#
loop_
_entity_poly.entity_id
_entity_poly.type
_entity_poly.pdbx_seq_one_letter_code
_entity_poly.pdbx_strand_id
1 'polypeptide(L)'
;MVEEKSTTTTTTAAAKQSTLIHVTALDGIVTMNSLFTAAMFIGLSMTAPENATTVVVAACTAKPETVRQLIVYEVLSFSCFLFSSLLAQSLKLQINLRNNMKDPSQARMNVRHLKYCLSAAAGGSVVGCVFLMLSIVDFIRVKLGSLSCGGKPVTAVVVLVVLVGCGLVVYAVTAVIALVVVDDEEEEVVSEP
;
A
#
# COMPACT_ATOMS: atom_id res chain seq x y z
N MET A 1 -43.02 -14.84 -44.31
CA MET A 1 -43.38 -13.89 -43.24
C MET A 1 -43.53 -14.69 -41.95
N VAL A 2 -42.74 -14.32 -40.93
CA VAL A 2 -43.04 -14.34 -39.46
C VAL A 2 -43.28 -15.73 -38.83
N GLU A 3 -42.78 -16.17 -37.67
CA GLU A 3 -41.98 -15.72 -36.49
C GLU A 3 -41.36 -17.02 -35.89
N GLU A 4 -40.31 -17.08 -35.06
CA GLU A 4 -40.08 -16.61 -33.67
C GLU A 4 -38.54 -16.82 -33.39
N LYS A 5 -37.78 -16.08 -32.55
CA LYS A 5 -37.84 -16.02 -31.07
C LYS A 5 -36.72 -15.14 -30.43
N SER A 6 -37.08 -14.44 -29.33
CA SER A 6 -36.32 -14.04 -28.11
C SER A 6 -35.30 -12.87 -28.03
N THR A 7 -35.69 -11.94 -27.14
CA THR A 7 -34.91 -11.41 -25.99
C THR A 7 -34.39 -9.96 -26.04
N THR A 8 -35.22 -9.09 -25.45
CA THR A 8 -34.88 -8.01 -24.50
C THR A 8 -33.93 -6.91 -24.96
N THR A 9 -34.53 -5.80 -25.41
CA THR A 9 -33.90 -4.47 -25.48
C THR A 9 -34.94 -3.43 -25.04
N THR A 10 -34.74 -2.80 -23.89
CA THR A 10 -35.37 -1.49 -23.63
C THR A 10 -34.39 -0.57 -22.90
N THR A 11 -33.54 0.04 -23.70
CA THR A 11 -33.06 1.42 -23.63
C THR A 11 -34.04 2.33 -22.88
N THR A 12 -33.76 2.74 -21.63
CA THR A 12 -34.11 4.03 -21.01
C THR A 12 -33.44 4.14 -19.61
N ALA A 13 -32.13 4.36 -19.56
CA ALA A 13 -31.43 4.80 -18.34
C ALA A 13 -30.17 5.64 -18.65
N ALA A 14 -30.03 6.11 -19.90
CA ALA A 14 -28.80 6.64 -20.47
C ALA A 14 -28.52 8.13 -20.17
N ALA A 15 -29.25 8.80 -19.27
CA ALA A 15 -29.05 10.23 -18.97
C ALA A 15 -28.83 10.56 -17.49
N LYS A 16 -28.72 9.54 -16.61
CA LYS A 16 -28.53 9.73 -15.16
C LYS A 16 -27.33 8.97 -14.59
N GLN A 17 -26.36 8.63 -15.43
CA GLN A 17 -25.15 7.87 -15.07
C GLN A 17 -23.84 8.68 -15.16
N SER A 18 -23.83 9.87 -15.77
CA SER A 18 -22.60 10.68 -15.95
C SER A 18 -22.16 11.46 -14.70
N THR A 19 -23.05 11.66 -13.72
CA THR A 19 -22.75 12.40 -12.47
C THR A 19 -22.53 11.52 -11.24
N LEU A 20 -22.69 10.21 -11.35
CA LEU A 20 -22.49 9.26 -10.23
C LEU A 20 -21.05 8.71 -10.23
N ILE A 21 -20.47 8.52 -11.42
CA ILE A 21 -19.15 7.87 -11.60
C ILE A 21 -18.00 8.81 -11.18
N HIS A 22 -18.19 10.13 -11.21
CA HIS A 22 -17.18 11.10 -10.75
C HIS A 22 -17.14 11.28 -9.21
N VAL A 23 -18.15 10.79 -8.48
CA VAL A 23 -18.20 10.90 -7.01
C VAL A 23 -17.64 9.64 -6.33
N THR A 24 -17.83 8.46 -6.92
CA THR A 24 -17.37 7.19 -6.33
C THR A 24 -15.84 6.98 -6.37
N ALA A 25 -15.15 7.52 -7.38
CA ALA A 25 -13.68 7.46 -7.45
C ALA A 25 -13.01 8.42 -6.45
N LEU A 26 -13.61 9.60 -6.23
CA LEU A 26 -13.15 10.57 -5.25
C LEU A 26 -13.38 10.08 -3.81
N ASP A 27 -14.49 9.39 -3.55
CA ASP A 27 -14.83 8.81 -2.24
C ASP A 27 -13.78 7.77 -1.79
N GLY A 28 -13.36 6.87 -2.68
CA GLY A 28 -12.30 5.89 -2.38
C GLY A 28 -10.93 6.51 -2.09
N ILE A 29 -10.59 7.63 -2.73
CA ILE A 29 -9.34 8.37 -2.53
C ILE A 29 -9.33 9.08 -1.16
N VAL A 30 -10.40 9.79 -0.83
CA VAL A 30 -10.53 10.54 0.42
C VAL A 30 -10.57 9.57 1.61
N THR A 31 -11.25 8.42 1.47
CA THR A 31 -11.28 7.38 2.50
C THR A 31 -9.92 6.73 2.75
N MET A 32 -9.15 6.40 1.69
CA MET A 32 -7.82 5.77 1.85
C MET A 32 -6.83 6.73 2.52
N ASN A 33 -6.81 8.01 2.11
CA ASN A 33 -5.93 9.00 2.70
C ASN A 33 -6.34 9.36 4.15
N SER A 34 -7.63 9.32 4.46
CA SER A 34 -8.15 9.54 5.82
C SER A 34 -7.83 8.37 6.76
N LEU A 35 -8.05 7.12 6.34
CA LEU A 35 -7.67 5.92 7.11
C LEU A 35 -6.18 5.89 7.38
N PHE A 36 -5.39 6.29 6.38
CA PHE A 36 -3.96 6.36 6.51
C PHE A 36 -3.52 7.38 7.56
N THR A 37 -4.04 8.60 7.47
CA THR A 37 -3.80 9.67 8.46
C THR A 37 -4.24 9.25 9.87
N ALA A 38 -5.40 8.57 10.00
CA ALA A 38 -5.88 8.06 11.27
C ALA A 38 -4.92 7.01 11.88
N ALA A 39 -4.41 6.08 11.07
CA ALA A 39 -3.46 5.07 11.53
C ALA A 39 -2.17 5.71 12.07
N MET A 40 -1.66 6.77 11.45
CA MET A 40 -0.49 7.52 11.96
C MET A 40 -0.76 8.21 13.29
N PHE A 41 -1.90 8.88 13.42
CA PHE A 41 -2.25 9.53 14.68
C PHE A 41 -2.38 8.49 15.80
N ILE A 42 -2.98 7.33 15.52
CA ILE A 42 -3.08 6.22 16.48
C ILE A 42 -1.69 5.68 16.82
N GLY A 43 -0.84 5.43 15.82
CA GLY A 43 0.51 4.90 16.00
C GLY A 43 1.42 5.83 16.79
N LEU A 44 1.40 7.13 16.49
CA LEU A 44 2.11 8.16 17.28
C LEU A 44 1.56 8.28 18.70
N SER A 45 0.25 8.17 18.90
CA SER A 45 -0.37 8.20 20.23
C SER A 45 0.02 6.98 21.08
N MET A 46 0.14 5.80 20.47
CA MET A 46 0.63 4.59 21.15
C MET A 46 2.13 4.61 21.45
N THR A 47 2.87 5.44 20.71
CA THR A 47 4.31 5.67 20.89
C THR A 47 4.60 6.70 21.98
N ALA A 48 3.59 7.44 22.46
CA ALA A 48 3.76 8.37 23.56
C ALA A 48 4.31 7.62 24.79
N PRO A 49 5.46 8.05 25.35
CA PRO A 49 6.05 7.40 26.50
C PRO A 49 5.10 7.59 27.68
N GLU A 50 4.36 6.55 28.03
CA GLU A 50 3.72 6.50 29.35
C GLU A 50 4.86 6.51 30.36
N ASN A 51 4.92 7.56 31.18
CA ASN A 51 5.89 7.70 32.27
C ASN A 51 5.93 6.39 33.06
N ALA A 52 6.93 5.56 32.77
CA ALA A 52 7.05 4.24 33.39
C ALA A 52 7.61 4.45 34.79
N THR A 53 6.73 4.73 35.74
CA THR A 53 7.04 4.82 37.18
C THR A 53 7.26 3.45 37.80
N THR A 54 7.76 2.46 37.06
CA THR A 54 7.94 1.09 37.54
C THR A 54 9.42 0.82 37.79
N VAL A 55 9.74 0.81 39.08
CA VAL A 55 10.97 0.29 39.69
C VAL A 55 11.17 -1.17 39.25
N VAL A 56 11.79 -1.39 38.09
CA VAL A 56 12.20 -2.73 37.63
C VAL A 56 13.60 -2.62 37.04
N VAL A 57 14.53 -3.28 37.72
CA VAL A 57 15.89 -3.69 37.35
C VAL A 57 16.45 -3.05 36.07
N ALA A 58 17.37 -2.11 36.24
CA ALA A 58 18.06 -1.34 35.18
C ALA A 58 18.75 -2.16 34.06
N ALA A 59 18.79 -3.50 34.16
CA ALA A 59 19.40 -4.39 33.17
C ALA A 59 18.48 -4.79 32.00
N CYS A 60 17.14 -4.77 32.17
CA CYS A 60 16.20 -5.21 31.13
C CYS A 60 15.33 -4.10 30.52
N THR A 61 15.51 -2.86 30.95
CA THR A 61 14.77 -1.70 30.42
C THR A 61 15.30 -1.29 29.06
N ALA A 62 14.40 -1.02 28.10
CA ALA A 62 14.79 -0.51 26.79
C ALA A 62 15.42 0.88 26.89
N LYS A 63 16.39 1.15 26.00
CA LYS A 63 17.08 2.43 25.97
C LYS A 63 16.13 3.53 25.47
N PRO A 64 16.25 4.77 25.99
CA PRO A 64 15.47 5.91 25.52
C PRO A 64 15.70 6.21 24.03
N GLU A 65 16.89 5.90 23.50
CA GLU A 65 17.21 6.01 22.05
C GLU A 65 16.28 5.17 21.16
N THR A 66 15.79 4.03 21.67
CA THR A 66 14.88 3.14 20.93
C THR A 66 13.51 3.80 20.71
N VAL A 67 13.07 4.66 21.64
CA VAL A 67 11.81 5.41 21.50
C VAL A 67 11.92 6.45 20.37
N ARG A 68 13.08 7.08 20.22
CA ARG A 68 13.31 8.05 19.13
C ARG A 68 13.36 7.34 17.77
N GLN A 69 14.04 6.20 17.70
CA GLN A 69 14.12 5.39 16.48
C GLN A 69 12.73 4.87 16.06
N LEU A 70 11.93 4.43 17.03
CA LEU A 70 10.54 4.01 16.83
C LEU A 70 9.73 5.09 16.09
N ILE A 71 9.73 6.34 16.57
CA ILE A 71 9.00 7.46 15.95
C ILE A 71 9.52 7.74 14.53
N VAL A 72 10.83 7.67 14.31
CA VAL A 72 11.42 7.92 12.98
C VAL A 72 11.00 6.84 11.98
N TYR A 73 11.05 5.57 12.37
CA TYR A 73 10.63 4.46 11.51
C TYR A 73 9.13 4.49 11.22
N GLU A 74 8.31 4.85 12.20
CA GLU A 74 6.88 5.10 12.03
C GLU A 74 6.61 6.15 10.93
N VAL A 75 7.18 7.35 11.07
CA VAL A 75 6.97 8.47 10.13
C VAL A 75 7.51 8.14 8.73
N LEU A 76 8.64 7.44 8.65
CA LEU A 76 9.24 7.08 7.37
C LEU A 76 8.42 6.01 6.65
N SER A 77 7.98 4.97 7.36
CA SER A 77 7.08 3.95 6.79
C SER A 77 5.78 4.58 6.29
N PHE A 78 5.24 5.52 7.07
CA PHE A 78 4.03 6.25 6.73
C PHE A 78 4.20 7.03 5.42
N SER A 79 5.30 7.76 5.30
CA SER A 79 5.58 8.55 4.09
C SER A 79 5.72 7.68 2.84
N CYS A 80 6.38 6.53 2.96
CA CYS A 80 6.52 5.56 1.86
C CYS A 80 5.18 4.96 1.43
N PHE A 81 4.30 4.62 2.37
CA PHE A 81 2.97 4.11 2.05
C PHE A 81 2.02 5.18 1.48
N LEU A 82 2.08 6.44 1.95
CA LEU A 82 1.37 7.54 1.26
C LEU A 82 1.81 7.65 -0.17
N PHE A 83 3.11 7.69 -0.39
CA PHE A 83 3.68 7.84 -1.70
C PHE A 83 3.21 6.71 -2.63
N SER A 84 3.30 5.45 -2.19
CA SER A 84 2.77 4.31 -2.95
C SER A 84 1.27 4.41 -3.21
N SER A 85 0.47 4.85 -2.24
CA SER A 85 -0.98 4.98 -2.38
C SER A 85 -1.36 6.07 -3.39
N LEU A 86 -0.69 7.22 -3.33
CA LEU A 86 -0.89 8.32 -4.28
C LEU A 86 -0.50 7.93 -5.70
N LEU A 87 0.59 7.17 -5.88
CA LEU A 87 0.98 6.62 -7.18
C LEU A 87 -0.05 5.62 -7.72
N ALA A 88 -0.56 4.72 -6.87
CA ALA A 88 -1.61 3.78 -7.29
C ALA A 88 -2.93 4.49 -7.66
N GLN A 89 -3.30 5.52 -6.90
CA GLN A 89 -4.50 6.32 -7.15
C GLN A 89 -4.38 7.17 -8.42
N SER A 90 -3.23 7.82 -8.63
CA SER A 90 -2.98 8.61 -9.84
C SER A 90 -3.04 7.73 -11.09
N LEU A 91 -2.51 6.50 -10.99
CA LEU A 91 -2.57 5.54 -12.07
C LEU A 91 -4.02 5.09 -12.36
N LYS A 92 -4.80 4.75 -11.32
CA LYS A 92 -6.23 4.40 -11.47
C LYS A 92 -7.04 5.53 -12.10
N LEU A 93 -6.79 6.78 -11.71
CA LEU A 93 -7.46 7.95 -12.27
C LEU A 93 -7.09 8.13 -13.75
N GLN A 94 -5.80 8.02 -14.07
CA GLN A 94 -5.32 8.15 -15.45
C GLN A 94 -5.93 7.11 -16.39
N ILE A 95 -6.05 5.85 -15.94
CA ILE A 95 -6.71 4.77 -16.69
C ILE A 95 -8.21 5.06 -16.84
N ASN A 96 -8.90 5.47 -15.77
CA ASN A 96 -10.33 5.76 -15.82
C ASN A 96 -10.67 6.92 -16.77
N LEU A 97 -9.93 8.02 -16.69
CA LEU A 97 -10.12 9.17 -17.59
C LEU A 97 -9.93 8.77 -19.05
N ARG A 98 -8.93 7.92 -19.33
CA ARG A 98 -8.65 7.43 -20.67
C ARG A 98 -9.74 6.48 -21.20
N ASN A 99 -10.19 5.53 -20.39
CA ASN A 99 -11.27 4.61 -20.79
C ASN A 99 -12.60 5.33 -21.09
N ASN A 100 -12.82 6.52 -20.51
CA ASN A 100 -13.98 7.35 -20.83
C ASN A 100 -13.82 8.17 -22.13
N MET A 101 -12.61 8.30 -22.68
CA MET A 101 -12.35 8.91 -23.99
C MET A 101 -12.43 7.82 -25.08
N LYS A 102 -13.50 7.88 -25.87
CA LYS A 102 -13.97 6.81 -26.77
C LYS A 102 -13.26 6.82 -28.14
N ASP A 103 -11.94 6.82 -28.17
CA ASP A 103 -11.16 6.72 -29.41
C ASP A 103 -10.36 5.40 -29.48
N PRO A 104 -10.71 4.47 -30.40
CA PRO A 104 -10.08 3.15 -30.50
C PRO A 104 -8.64 3.18 -31.03
N SER A 105 -8.13 4.33 -31.49
CA SER A 105 -6.77 4.52 -32.02
C SER A 105 -5.80 5.22 -31.06
N GLN A 106 -6.24 5.61 -29.85
CA GLN A 106 -5.40 6.26 -28.82
C GLN A 106 -4.98 5.34 -27.66
N ALA A 107 -5.18 4.02 -27.81
CA ALA A 107 -4.84 3.02 -26.80
C ALA A 107 -3.33 2.74 -26.66
N ARG A 108 -2.45 3.42 -27.42
CA ARG A 108 -0.99 3.30 -27.25
C ARG A 108 -0.54 4.12 -26.04
N MET A 109 -0.70 3.54 -24.85
CA MET A 109 -0.15 4.07 -23.60
C MET A 109 1.37 4.05 -23.66
N ASN A 110 2.02 5.09 -23.12
CA ASN A 110 3.44 5.01 -22.83
C ASN A 110 3.60 4.07 -21.63
N VAL A 111 3.70 2.77 -21.92
CA VAL A 111 3.82 1.68 -20.93
C VAL A 111 4.99 1.94 -19.98
N ARG A 112 6.03 2.63 -20.46
CA ARG A 112 7.12 3.19 -19.66
C ARG A 112 6.69 4.03 -18.45
N HIS A 113 5.68 4.91 -18.57
CA HIS A 113 5.19 5.70 -17.43
C HIS A 113 4.39 4.83 -16.45
N LEU A 114 3.59 3.90 -16.96
CA LEU A 114 2.86 2.91 -16.17
C LEU A 114 3.85 2.07 -15.34
N LYS A 115 4.88 1.52 -15.99
CA LYS A 115 5.95 0.74 -15.35
C LYS A 115 6.67 1.51 -14.27
N TYR A 116 7.08 2.75 -14.55
CA TYR A 116 7.77 3.59 -13.57
C TYR A 116 6.89 3.91 -12.36
N CYS A 117 5.62 4.22 -12.58
CA CYS A 117 4.67 4.48 -11.49
C CYS A 117 4.41 3.23 -10.65
N LEU A 118 4.22 2.07 -11.31
CA LEU A 118 3.99 0.78 -10.66
C LEU A 118 5.22 0.31 -9.88
N SER A 119 6.42 0.44 -10.44
CA SER A 119 7.67 0.06 -9.76
C SER A 119 7.98 0.99 -8.59
N ALA A 120 7.76 2.30 -8.74
CA ALA A 120 7.91 3.26 -7.65
C ALA A 120 6.88 3.03 -6.52
N ALA A 121 5.64 2.67 -6.86
CA ALA A 121 4.63 2.28 -5.87
C ALA A 121 5.01 0.99 -5.15
N ALA A 122 5.37 -0.07 -5.90
CA ALA A 122 5.79 -1.34 -5.32
C ALA A 122 7.03 -1.19 -4.43
N GLY A 123 8.04 -0.45 -4.89
CA GLY A 123 9.25 -0.15 -4.13
C GLY A 123 8.95 0.65 -2.86
N GLY A 124 8.12 1.69 -2.96
CA GLY A 124 7.66 2.46 -1.81
C GLY A 124 6.94 1.59 -0.77
N SER A 125 6.07 0.68 -1.21
CA SER A 125 5.38 -0.26 -0.33
C SER A 125 6.35 -1.24 0.36
N VAL A 126 7.33 -1.79 -0.38
CA VAL A 126 8.33 -2.69 0.22
C VAL A 126 9.16 -1.97 1.28
N VAL A 127 9.66 -0.79 0.96
CA VAL A 127 10.45 0.03 1.89
C VAL A 127 9.61 0.42 3.11
N GLY A 128 8.35 0.81 2.90
CA GLY A 128 7.39 1.10 3.98
C GLY A 128 7.19 -0.09 4.91
N CYS A 129 6.98 -1.29 4.37
CA CYS A 129 6.82 -2.53 5.15
C CYS A 129 8.05 -2.85 5.99
N VAL A 130 9.26 -2.65 5.46
CA VAL A 130 10.50 -2.86 6.21
C VAL A 130 10.59 -1.87 7.38
N PHE A 131 10.36 -0.58 7.15
CA PHE A 131 10.37 0.41 8.23
C PHE A 131 9.28 0.18 9.26
N LEU A 132 8.08 -0.24 8.84
CA LEU A 132 7.00 -0.61 9.76
C LEU A 132 7.41 -1.81 10.63
N MET A 133 8.00 -2.86 10.05
CA MET A 133 8.52 -3.99 10.84
C MET A 133 9.56 -3.53 11.87
N LEU A 134 10.49 -2.65 11.48
CA LEU A 134 11.48 -2.09 12.40
C LEU A 134 10.82 -1.28 13.52
N SER A 135 9.80 -0.46 13.20
CA SER A 135 8.97 0.26 14.17
C SER A 135 8.36 -0.71 15.18
N ILE A 136 7.64 -1.76 14.74
CA ILE A 136 7.00 -2.69 15.68
C ILE A 136 8.03 -3.45 16.54
N VAL A 137 9.21 -3.77 16.00
CA VAL A 137 10.28 -4.40 16.79
C VAL A 137 10.77 -3.45 17.89
N ASP A 138 10.95 -2.16 17.61
CA ASP A 138 11.33 -1.16 18.60
C ASP A 138 10.20 -0.90 19.61
N PHE A 139 8.94 -0.93 19.19
CA PHE A 139 7.77 -0.86 20.07
C PHE A 139 7.74 -2.03 21.06
N ILE A 140 7.98 -3.26 20.57
CA ILE A 140 8.09 -4.46 21.40
C ILE A 140 9.23 -4.29 22.42
N ARG A 141 10.39 -3.77 22.01
CA ARG A 141 11.50 -3.49 22.93
C ARG A 141 11.08 -2.51 24.04
N VAL A 142 10.40 -1.43 23.69
CA VAL A 142 9.94 -0.41 24.66
C VAL A 142 8.93 -0.99 25.66
N LYS A 143 7.97 -1.80 25.22
CA LYS A 143 6.91 -2.35 26.09
C LYS A 143 7.30 -3.63 26.83
N LEU A 144 8.16 -4.47 26.25
CA LEU A 144 8.51 -5.81 26.78
C LEU A 144 9.96 -5.92 27.27
N GLY A 145 10.78 -4.90 27.07
CA GLY A 145 12.19 -4.86 27.49
C GLY A 145 13.18 -5.34 26.43
N SER A 146 14.47 -5.26 26.76
CA SER A 146 15.57 -5.60 25.85
C SER A 146 15.53 -7.09 25.41
N LEU A 147 15.74 -7.35 24.12
CA LEU A 147 15.81 -8.71 23.54
C LEU A 147 16.88 -9.60 24.21
N SER A 148 17.89 -8.99 24.84
CA SER A 148 18.98 -9.69 25.52
C SER A 148 18.54 -10.40 26.80
N CYS A 149 17.38 -10.06 27.37
CA CYS A 149 16.88 -10.72 28.59
C CYS A 149 16.14 -12.05 28.29
N GLY A 150 16.01 -12.43 27.01
CA GLY A 150 15.40 -13.69 26.59
C GLY A 150 13.88 -13.78 26.85
N GLY A 151 13.24 -14.83 26.32
CA GLY A 151 11.85 -15.17 26.62
C GLY A 151 10.80 -14.68 25.59
N LYS A 152 9.61 -14.30 26.10
CA LYS A 152 8.43 -13.91 25.32
C LYS A 152 8.67 -12.80 24.26
N PRO A 153 9.45 -11.73 24.49
CA PRO A 153 9.67 -10.69 23.46
C PRO A 153 10.42 -11.20 22.24
N VAL A 154 11.38 -12.13 22.42
CA VAL A 154 12.12 -12.73 21.31
C VAL A 154 11.17 -13.55 20.43
N THR A 155 10.26 -14.31 21.05
CA THR A 155 9.27 -15.10 20.32
C THR A 155 8.33 -14.18 19.51
N ALA A 156 7.87 -13.08 20.10
CA ALA A 156 7.01 -12.11 19.40
C ALA A 156 7.70 -11.48 18.17
N VAL A 157 8.96 -11.07 18.32
CA VAL A 157 9.75 -10.51 17.19
C VAL A 157 9.98 -11.55 16.10
N VAL A 158 10.35 -12.79 16.46
CA VAL A 158 10.57 -13.86 15.49
C VAL A 158 9.29 -14.15 14.70
N VAL A 159 8.14 -14.28 15.38
CA VAL A 159 6.85 -14.52 14.72
C VAL A 159 6.49 -13.37 13.78
N LEU A 160 6.67 -12.13 14.22
CA LEU A 160 6.41 -10.95 13.40
C LEU A 160 7.28 -10.94 12.14
N VAL A 161 8.59 -11.11 12.29
CA VAL A 161 9.54 -11.06 11.16
C VAL A 161 9.29 -12.20 10.19
N VAL A 162 8.99 -13.41 10.68
CA VAL A 162 8.69 -14.55 9.81
C VAL A 162 7.38 -14.32 9.06
N LEU A 163 6.29 -14.00 9.73
CA LEU A 163 4.98 -13.85 9.08
C LEU A 163 4.96 -12.66 8.11
N VAL A 164 5.38 -11.48 8.57
CA VAL A 164 5.37 -10.27 7.75
C VAL A 164 6.45 -10.34 6.67
N GLY A 165 7.63 -10.89 6.98
CA GLY A 165 8.70 -11.09 6.01
C GLY A 165 8.33 -12.06 4.90
N CYS A 166 7.70 -13.20 5.22
CA CYS A 166 7.18 -14.13 4.20
C CYS A 166 6.14 -13.44 3.31
N GLY A 167 5.20 -12.69 3.88
CA GLY A 167 4.21 -11.93 3.11
C GLY A 167 4.87 -10.88 2.20
N LEU A 168 5.89 -10.18 2.71
CA LEU A 168 6.64 -9.19 1.95
C LEU A 168 7.41 -9.81 0.77
N VAL A 169 7.99 -10.99 0.94
CA VAL A 169 8.66 -11.73 -0.15
C VAL A 169 7.65 -12.12 -1.23
N VAL A 170 6.49 -12.67 -0.85
CA VAL A 170 5.43 -13.02 -1.81
C VAL A 170 4.96 -11.78 -2.58
N TYR A 171 4.76 -10.66 -1.87
CA TYR A 171 4.40 -9.38 -2.50
C TYR A 171 5.47 -8.90 -3.47
N ALA A 172 6.74 -8.88 -3.07
CA ALA A 172 7.85 -8.43 -3.90
C ALA A 172 8.00 -9.30 -5.16
N VAL A 173 7.90 -10.63 -5.03
CA VAL A 173 7.95 -11.56 -6.17
C VAL A 173 6.78 -11.32 -7.12
N THR A 174 5.56 -11.17 -6.59
CA THR A 174 4.37 -10.88 -7.40
C THR A 174 4.51 -9.55 -8.14
N ALA A 175 5.03 -8.52 -7.47
CA ALA A 175 5.28 -7.22 -8.09
C ALA A 175 6.33 -7.30 -9.20
N VAL A 176 7.41 -8.06 -9.01
CA VAL A 176 8.43 -8.29 -10.04
C VAL A 176 7.84 -9.04 -11.24
N ILE A 177 7.07 -10.11 -11.01
CA ILE A 177 6.39 -10.83 -12.10
C ILE A 177 5.45 -9.90 -12.87
N ALA A 178 4.66 -9.09 -12.16
CA ALA A 178 3.77 -8.13 -12.80
C ALA A 178 4.55 -7.10 -13.64
N LEU A 179 5.70 -6.62 -13.16
CA LEU A 179 6.55 -5.72 -13.95
C LEU A 179 7.11 -6.41 -15.20
N VAL A 180 7.60 -7.65 -15.08
CA VAL A 180 8.11 -8.44 -16.20
C VAL A 180 7.02 -8.70 -17.25
N VAL A 181 5.81 -9.07 -16.83
CA VAL A 181 4.68 -9.24 -17.76
C VAL A 181 4.34 -7.94 -18.49
N VAL A 182 4.42 -6.80 -17.80
CA VAL A 182 4.25 -5.48 -18.44
C VAL A 182 5.45 -5.14 -19.34
N ASP A 183 6.63 -5.74 -19.12
CA ASP A 183 7.77 -5.71 -20.03
C ASP A 183 7.52 -6.52 -21.32
N ASP A 184 6.98 -7.74 -21.23
CA ASP A 184 6.61 -8.56 -22.39
C ASP A 184 5.56 -7.86 -23.29
N GLU A 185 4.60 -7.14 -22.69
CA GLU A 185 3.60 -6.34 -23.45
C GLU A 185 4.23 -5.18 -24.23
N GLU A 186 5.43 -4.68 -23.85
CA GLU A 186 6.15 -3.70 -24.68
C GLU A 186 6.80 -4.33 -25.91
N GLU A 187 7.18 -5.62 -25.90
CA GLU A 187 7.80 -6.28 -27.06
C GLU A 187 6.78 -6.67 -28.14
N GLU A 188 5.55 -7.07 -27.79
CA GLU A 188 4.49 -7.30 -28.79
C GLU A 188 4.10 -6.00 -29.54
N VAL A 189 4.08 -4.85 -28.87
CA VAL A 189 3.70 -3.55 -29.49
C VAL A 189 4.77 -2.98 -30.42
N VAL A 190 6.01 -3.47 -30.35
CA VAL A 190 7.12 -3.10 -31.24
C VAL A 190 7.20 -4.03 -32.46
N SER A 191 6.54 -5.19 -32.43
CA SER A 191 6.62 -6.22 -33.45
C SER A 191 5.40 -6.34 -34.38
N GLU A 192 4.33 -5.56 -34.17
CA GLU A 192 3.30 -5.37 -35.21
C GLU A 192 3.80 -4.40 -36.32
N PRO A 193 3.89 -4.85 -37.59
CA PRO A 193 4.41 -4.08 -38.72
C PRO A 193 3.47 -2.98 -39.24
#